data_AF-A0AAD5SC07-F1
#
_entry.id   AF-A0AAD5SC07-F1
#
_cell.length_a   1.000
_cell.length_b   1.000
_cell.length_c   1.000
_cell.angle_alpha   90.00
_cell.angle_beta   90.00
_cell.angle_gamma   90.00
#
_symmetry.space_group_name_H-M   'P 1'
#
loop_
_entity.id
_entity.type
_entity.pdbx_description
1 polymer ?
#
loop_
_entity_poly.entity_id
_entity_poly.type
_entity_poly.pdbx_seq_one_letter_code
_entity_poly.pdbx_strand_id
1 'polypeptide(L)' 'MLAKLGYKAHVAKNGQEAVSLFKAHATYDLILMDMQMPVMDGLQATELIRNDPTIERQPVII' A
#
# COMPACT_ATOMS: atom_id res chain seq x y z
N MET A 1 -3.61 -12.41 11.89
CA MET A 1 -2.79 -11.98 13.05
C MET A 1 -3.04 -10.52 13.39
N LEU A 2 -3.00 -9.59 12.41
CA LEU A 2 -3.28 -8.15 12.62
C LEU A 2 -4.69 -7.82 13.14
N ALA A 3 -5.73 -8.47 12.59
CA ALA A 3 -7.10 -8.26 13.05
C ALA A 3 -7.31 -8.64 14.53
N LYS A 4 -6.55 -9.62 15.05
CA LYS A 4 -6.61 -10.01 16.47
C LYS A 4 -5.98 -8.96 17.40
N LEU A 5 -5.16 -8.07 16.86
CA LEU A 5 -4.56 -6.93 17.56
C LEU A 5 -5.39 -5.64 17.40
N GLY A 6 -6.56 -5.71 16.74
CA GLY A 6 -7.45 -4.56 16.53
C GLY A 6 -7.16 -3.74 15.27
N TYR A 7 -6.17 -4.12 14.45
CA TYR A 7 -5.85 -3.40 13.21
C TYR A 7 -6.77 -3.82 12.05
N LYS A 8 -7.23 -2.84 11.28
CA LYS A 8 -7.83 -3.06 9.96
C LYS A 8 -6.72 -3.09 8.92
N ALA A 9 -6.69 -4.16 8.12
CA ALA A 9 -5.70 -4.32 7.07
C ALA A 9 -6.38 -4.84 5.80
N HIS A 10 -5.93 -4.35 4.66
CA HIS A 10 -6.26 -4.91 3.35
C HIS A 10 -5.07 -5.73 2.84
N VAL A 11 -5.36 -6.78 2.07
CA VAL A 11 -4.35 -7.66 1.49
C VAL A 11 -4.35 -7.43 -0.01
N ALA A 12 -3.18 -7.13 -0.57
CA ALA A 12 -2.95 -7.07 -2.00
C ALA A 12 -2.10 -8.27 -2.44
N LYS A 13 -2.36 -8.80 -3.63
CA LYS A 13 -1.61 -9.93 -4.22
C LYS A 13 -0.48 -9.49 -5.16
N ASN A 14 -0.40 -8.19 -5.47
CA ASN A 14 0.64 -7.57 -6.29
C ASN A 14 0.65 -6.05 -6.09
N GLY A 15 1.65 -5.36 -6.65
CA GLY A 15 1.78 -3.90 -6.55
C GLY A 15 0.60 -3.12 -7.15
N GLN A 16 -0.01 -3.63 -8.23
CA GLN A 16 -1.12 -2.95 -8.89
C GLN A 16 -2.40 -2.93 -8.02
N GLU A 17 -2.68 -4.04 -7.33
CA GLU A 17 -3.77 -4.13 -6.36
C GLU A 17 -3.49 -3.24 -5.14
N ALA A 18 -2.23 -3.19 -4.68
CA ALA A 18 -1.82 -2.33 -3.57
C ALA A 18 -2.08 -0.84 -3.90
N VAL A 19 -1.68 -0.38 -5.08
CA VAL A 19 -1.95 0.99 -5.55
C VAL A 19 -3.45 1.27 -5.67
N SER A 20 -4.24 0.30 -6.16
CA SER A 20 -5.70 0.44 -6.29
C SER A 20 -6.37 0.58 -4.91
N LEU A 21 -5.98 -0.27 -3.96
CA LEU A 21 -6.47 -0.23 -2.58
C LEU A 21 -6.06 1.07 -1.88
N PHE A 22 -4.84 1.54 -2.15
CA PHE A 22 -4.35 2.82 -1.66
C PHE A 22 -5.25 3.97 -2.14
N LYS A 23 -5.48 4.09 -3.44
CA LYS A 23 -6.32 5.15 -4.02
C LYS A 23 -7.77 5.12 -3.55
N ALA A 24 -8.31 3.92 -3.30
CA ALA A 24 -9.68 3.79 -2.84
C ALA A 24 -9.89 4.18 -1.36
N HIS A 25 -8.84 4.16 -0.54
CA HIS A 25 -8.98 4.30 0.93
C HIS A 25 -8.08 5.39 1.55
N ALA A 26 -7.07 5.91 0.83
CA ALA A 26 -6.19 7.08 1.08
C ALA A 26 -5.75 7.41 2.53
N THR A 27 -5.91 6.49 3.48
CA THR A 27 -5.77 6.74 4.93
C THR A 27 -4.94 5.67 5.63
N TYR A 28 -3.96 5.12 4.92
CA TYR A 28 -3.06 4.12 5.51
C TYR A 28 -1.95 4.83 6.30
N ASP A 29 -1.73 4.40 7.54
CA ASP A 29 -0.55 4.81 8.31
C ASP A 29 0.69 3.98 7.93
N LEU A 30 0.48 2.72 7.55
CA LEU A 30 1.53 1.75 7.25
C LEU A 30 1.14 0.86 6.06
N ILE A 31 2.08 0.66 5.15
CA ILE A 31 2.01 -0.32 4.06
C ILE A 31 3.23 -1.23 4.18
N LEU A 32 2.98 -2.53 4.30
CA LEU A 32 4.02 -3.55 4.24
C LEU A 32 4.09 -4.03 2.79
N MET A 33 5.21 -3.76 2.12
CA MET A 33 5.39 -3.97 0.69
C MET A 33 6.49 -4.99 0.42
N ASP A 34 6.17 -6.07 -0.30
CA ASP A 34 7.20 -6.96 -0.82
C ASP A 34 7.87 -6.32 -2.05
N MET A 35 9.19 -6.43 -2.14
CA MET A 35 9.95 -5.93 -3.28
C MET A 35 9.69 -6.76 -4.54
N GLN A 36 9.53 -8.08 -4.42
CA GLN A 36 9.37 -8.96 -5.58
C GLN A 36 7.95 -9.50 -5.66
N MET A 37 7.16 -8.94 -6.58
CA MET A 37 5.79 -9.36 -6.83
C MET A 37 5.53 -9.52 -8.33
N PRO A 38 4.59 -10.40 -8.74
CA PRO A 38 4.14 -10.48 -10.13
C PRO A 38 3.39 -9.20 -10.53
N VAL A 39 3.30 -8.92 -11.84
CA VAL A 39 2.58 -7.78 -12.45
C VAL A 39 3.23 -6.41 -12.21
N MET A 40 3.43 -6.02 -10.95
CA MET A 40 4.05 -4.76 -10.55
C MET A 40 4.82 -5.01 -9.25
N ASP A 41 6.08 -4.58 -9.24
CA ASP A 41 6.96 -4.76 -8.09
C ASP A 41 6.68 -3.72 -6.99
N GLY A 42 7.28 -3.94 -5.81
CA GLY A 42 7.09 -3.07 -4.66
C GLY A 42 7.66 -1.67 -4.85
N LEU A 43 8.70 -1.50 -5.65
CA LEU A 43 9.35 -0.22 -5.90
C LEU A 43 8.46 0.67 -6.76
N GLN A 44 7.96 0.13 -7.88
CA GLN A 44 7.01 0.81 -8.76
C GLN A 44 5.73 1.18 -8.02
N ALA A 45 5.19 0.27 -7.20
CA ALA A 45 4.01 0.55 -6.38
C ALA A 45 4.29 1.68 -5.38
N THR A 46 5.45 1.66 -4.72
CA THR A 46 5.88 2.69 -3.77
C THR A 46 6.02 4.06 -4.44
N GLU A 47 6.62 4.13 -5.63
CA GLU A 47 6.74 5.37 -6.40
C GLU A 47 5.37 5.94 -6.77
N LEU A 48 4.44 5.10 -7.24
CA LEU A 48 3.08 5.53 -7.58
C LEU A 48 2.32 6.06 -6.37
N ILE A 49 2.46 5.38 -5.23
CA ILE A 49 1.83 5.79 -3.96
C ILE A 49 2.42 7.13 -3.51
N ARG A 50 3.75 7.28 -3.49
CA ARG A 50 4.40 8.51 -3.01
C ARG A 50 4.15 9.72 -3.90
N ASN A 51 4.02 9.52 -5.20
CA ASN A 51 3.80 10.59 -6.17
C ASN A 51 2.32 10.93 -6.39
N ASP A 52 1.39 10.28 -5.68
CA ASP A 52 -0.02 10.63 -5.79
C ASP A 52 -0.25 12.04 -5.22
N PRO A 53 -0.79 13.00 -5.99
CA PRO A 53 -0.98 14.37 -5.51
C PRO A 53 -2.19 14.52 -4.58
N THR A 54 -3.03 13.49 -4.47
CA THR A 54 -4.29 13.54 -3.71
C THR A 54 -4.11 13.20 -2.24
N ILE A 55 -2.92 12.75 -1.83
CA ILE A 55 -2.63 12.38 -0.44
C ILE A 55 -2.15 13.56 0.39
N GLU A 56 -2.87 13.77 1.48
CA GLU A 56 -2.50 14.74 2.51
C GLU A 56 -1.40 14.20 3.43
N ARG A 57 -1.34 12.88 3.64
CA ARG A 57 -0.38 12.23 4.52
C ARG A 57 0.23 11.00 3.86
N GLN A 58 1.55 10.98 3.81
CA GLN A 58 2.30 9.85 3.27
C GLN A 58 2.32 8.68 4.27
N PRO A 59 1.94 7.46 3.85
CA PRO A 59 2.09 6.27 4.68
C PRO A 59 3.58 5.95 4.88
N VAL A 60 3.90 5.27 5.99
CA VAL A 60 5.19 4.58 6.10
C VAL A 60 5.13 3.33 5.23
N ILE A 61 6.13 3.13 4.37
CA ILE A 61 6.23 1.97 3.48
C ILE A 61 7.51 1.23 3.86
N ILE A 62 7.36 -0.05 4.26
CA ILE A 62 8.45 -0.94 4.69
C ILE A 62 8.46 -2.18 3.81
#